data_AF-C5A581-F1
#
_entry.id   AF-C5A581-F1
#
_cell.length_a   1.000
_cell.length_b   1.000
_cell.length_c   1.000
_cell.angle_alpha   90.00
_cell.angle_beta   90.00
_cell.angle_gamma   90.00
#
_symmetry.space_group_name_H-M   'P 1'
#
loop_
_entity.id
_entity.type
_entity.pdbx_description
1 polymer ?
#
loop_
_entity_poly.entity_id
_entity_poly.type
_entity_poly.pdbx_seq_one_letter_code
_entity_poly.pdbx_strand_id
1 'polypeptide(L)'
;MDIHGVTSMRCRLRGKFIEIEIDMESFEPEPFPGRFPILFLVAGHEVGGYPDEGWLGDLYALFQDLLLCTRDLLKYPESCFNKRKNAENDGFDLLPDSYVCGPILDLDFNTYYLERKGELLRFHFINEAPRYISSKNPLQGTIELLFEAFVADILKISEEYLEKCFPIEMEIKATQYDGFAEEISRLRRYLENLIQEIKTELDLSIALY
;
A
#
# COMPACT_ATOMS: atom_id res chain seq x y z
N MET A 1 32.78 27.28 1.58
CA MET A 1 33.56 26.03 1.47
C MET A 1 32.55 24.94 1.78
N ASP A 2 32.00 24.35 0.72
CA ASP A 2 30.94 23.34 0.76
C ASP A 2 31.45 22.00 1.28
N ILE A 3 30.66 21.38 2.17
CA ILE A 3 30.58 19.94 2.46
C ILE A 3 29.43 19.80 3.48
N HIS A 4 28.27 19.16 3.25
CA HIS A 4 27.80 18.24 2.22
C HIS A 4 26.33 18.54 1.93
N GLY A 5 25.95 18.48 0.64
CA GLY A 5 24.54 18.28 0.28
C GLY A 5 24.11 16.92 0.83
N VAL A 6 23.33 16.93 1.91
CA VAL A 6 22.53 15.77 2.30
C VAL A 6 21.46 15.67 1.23
N THR A 7 21.67 14.81 0.25
CA THR A 7 20.58 14.33 -0.60
C THR A 7 19.59 13.63 0.32
N SER A 8 18.48 14.31 0.62
CA SER A 8 17.34 13.73 1.31
C SER A 8 17.00 12.38 0.67
N MET A 9 17.08 11.30 1.44
CA MET A 9 16.78 9.94 0.97
C MET A 9 15.25 9.72 0.95
N ARG A 10 14.55 10.44 0.08
CA ARG A 10 13.13 10.17 -0.21
C ARG A 10 13.01 9.09 -1.28
N CYS A 11 12.30 8.01 -0.97
CA CYS A 11 11.91 7.02 -1.99
C CYS A 11 10.55 7.43 -2.56
N ARG A 12 10.44 7.58 -3.88
CA ARG A 12 9.17 7.86 -4.56
C ARG A 12 8.88 6.79 -5.59
N LEU A 13 7.74 6.12 -5.41
CA LEU A 13 7.26 5.02 -6.23
C LEU A 13 5.99 5.48 -6.93
N ARG A 14 5.94 5.38 -8.26
CA ARG A 14 4.87 6.02 -9.03
C ARG A 14 4.35 5.16 -10.18
N GLY A 15 3.10 4.75 -10.05
CA GLY A 15 2.24 4.27 -11.12
C GLY A 15 1.56 5.41 -11.88
N LYS A 16 0.55 5.06 -12.69
CA LYS A 16 -0.28 6.03 -13.42
C LYS A 16 -1.24 6.77 -12.49
N PHE A 17 -1.81 6.08 -11.52
CA PHE A 17 -2.78 6.54 -10.55
C PHE A 17 -2.28 6.42 -9.11
N ILE A 18 -1.45 5.41 -8.82
CA ILE A 18 -0.90 5.21 -7.47
C ILE A 18 0.45 5.89 -7.33
N GLU A 19 0.64 6.58 -6.21
CA GLU A 19 1.93 7.13 -5.83
C GLU A 19 2.18 6.95 -4.33
N ILE A 20 3.39 6.54 -3.98
CA ILE A 20 3.84 6.38 -2.59
C ILE A 20 5.14 7.17 -2.44
N GLU A 21 5.15 8.12 -1.52
CA GLU A 21 6.36 8.83 -1.09
C GLU A 21 6.75 8.35 0.31
N ILE A 22 8.02 8.01 0.50
CA ILE A 22 8.55 7.51 1.77
C ILE A 22 9.72 8.39 2.19
N ASP A 23 9.69 8.83 3.43
CA ASP A 23 10.84 9.43 4.09
C ASP A 23 11.68 8.34 4.76
N MET A 24 12.77 7.93 4.10
CA MET A 24 13.67 6.90 4.62
C MET A 24 14.61 7.43 5.71
N GLU A 25 14.70 8.75 5.90
CA GLU A 25 15.58 9.37 6.90
C GLU A 25 14.92 9.43 8.29
N SER A 26 13.59 9.47 8.32
CA SER A 26 12.79 9.62 9.53
C SER A 26 12.31 8.28 10.10
N PHE A 27 13.16 7.24 10.04
CA PHE A 27 12.82 5.91 10.56
C PHE A 27 12.54 5.92 12.07
N GLU A 28 11.42 5.34 12.46
CA GLU A 28 11.03 5.14 13.85
C GLU A 28 11.14 3.66 14.26
N PRO A 29 12.15 3.26 15.05
CA PRO A 29 12.39 1.84 15.38
C PRO A 29 11.35 1.22 16.33
N GLU A 30 10.48 2.00 16.96
CA GLU A 30 9.56 1.49 17.98
C GLU A 30 8.12 1.95 17.76
N PRO A 31 7.13 1.08 18.05
CA PRO A 31 7.23 -0.37 18.23
C PRO A 31 7.79 -1.11 17.01
N PHE A 32 8.34 -2.31 17.25
CA PHE A 32 8.61 -3.27 16.19
C PHE A 32 7.29 -3.70 15.48
N PRO A 33 7.28 -3.84 14.14
CA PRO A 33 8.38 -3.55 13.20
C PRO A 33 8.51 -2.04 12.98
N GLY A 34 9.74 -1.51 13.02
CA GLY A 34 9.97 -0.07 12.87
C GLY A 34 9.38 0.50 11.58
N ARG A 35 9.01 1.79 11.64
CA ARG A 35 8.07 2.45 10.73
C ARG A 35 8.69 3.66 10.06
N PHE A 36 8.13 4.03 8.92
CA PHE A 36 8.56 5.19 8.12
C PHE A 36 7.39 6.13 7.89
N PRO A 37 7.61 7.45 7.84
CA PRO A 37 6.61 8.36 7.32
C PRO A 37 6.34 8.08 5.84
N ILE A 38 5.09 7.79 5.52
CA ILE A 38 4.59 7.44 4.19
C ILE A 38 3.46 8.39 3.81
N LEU A 39 3.53 8.95 2.61
CA LEU A 39 2.40 9.61 1.95
C LEU A 39 1.92 8.70 0.82
N PHE A 40 0.64 8.32 0.88
CA PHE A 40 0.01 7.44 -0.09
C PHE A 40 -1.09 8.20 -0.84
N LEU A 41 -0.93 8.25 -2.16
CA LEU A 41 -1.82 8.93 -3.08
C LEU A 41 -2.47 7.94 -4.05
N VAL A 42 -3.78 8.13 -4.28
CA VAL A 42 -4.52 7.41 -5.33
C VAL A 42 -5.25 8.44 -6.18
N ALA A 43 -4.99 8.44 -7.49
CA ALA A 43 -5.49 9.43 -8.44
C ALA A 43 -5.30 10.89 -7.96
N GLY A 44 -4.19 11.17 -7.27
CA GLY A 44 -3.87 12.48 -6.71
C GLY A 44 -4.57 12.84 -5.38
N HIS A 45 -5.33 11.92 -4.78
CA HIS A 45 -5.97 12.13 -3.47
C HIS A 45 -5.11 11.53 -2.36
N GLU A 46 -4.99 12.24 -1.24
CA GLU A 46 -4.31 11.85 0.00
C GLU A 46 -5.09 10.76 0.74
N VAL A 47 -4.93 9.52 0.30
CA VAL A 47 -5.63 8.38 0.89
C VAL A 47 -4.94 7.86 2.16
N GLY A 48 -3.67 8.19 2.35
CA GLY A 48 -2.92 7.85 3.56
C GLY A 48 -1.78 8.83 3.80
N GLY A 49 -1.56 9.18 5.07
CA GLY A 49 -0.58 10.20 5.43
C GLY A 49 -1.09 11.63 5.28
N TYR A 50 -0.20 12.60 5.46
CA TYR A 50 -0.51 14.01 5.30
C TYR A 50 0.60 14.71 4.49
N PRO A 51 0.29 15.76 3.70
CA PRO A 51 1.31 16.45 2.89
C PRO A 51 2.52 16.90 3.70
N ASP A 52 3.70 16.74 3.12
CA ASP A 52 5.02 17.07 3.67
C ASP A 52 5.44 16.32 4.96
N GLU A 53 4.51 15.68 5.65
CA GLU A 53 4.74 14.97 6.92
C GLU A 53 4.59 13.45 6.81
N GLY A 54 3.78 12.97 5.86
CA GLY A 54 3.41 11.55 5.75
C GLY A 54 2.64 11.07 6.98
N TRP A 55 2.64 9.76 7.19
CA TRP A 55 2.28 9.15 8.46
C TRP A 55 3.00 7.81 8.64
N LEU A 56 3.22 7.40 9.88
CA LEU A 56 4.01 6.20 10.16
C LEU A 56 3.31 4.93 9.66
N GLY A 57 4.06 4.12 8.94
CA GLY A 57 3.64 2.78 8.54
C GLY A 57 4.79 1.81 8.35
N ASP A 58 4.48 0.51 8.36
CA ASP A 58 5.43 -0.54 7.99
C ASP A 58 5.41 -0.73 6.47
N LEU A 59 6.50 -0.30 5.82
CA LEU A 59 6.59 -0.27 4.38
C LEU A 59 6.51 -1.67 3.75
N TYR A 60 7.19 -2.66 4.32
CA TYR A 60 7.09 -4.05 3.85
C TYR A 60 5.66 -4.57 3.93
N ALA A 61 4.99 -4.35 5.07
CA ALA A 61 3.65 -4.86 5.30
C ALA A 61 2.62 -4.14 4.41
N LEU A 62 2.80 -2.84 4.14
CA LEU A 62 2.01 -2.10 3.15
C LEU A 62 2.06 -2.78 1.76
N PHE A 63 3.26 -3.10 1.25
CA PHE A 63 3.38 -3.78 -0.05
C PHE A 63 2.85 -5.21 -0.04
N GLN A 64 3.08 -5.94 1.06
CA GLN A 64 2.51 -7.26 1.26
C GLN A 64 0.98 -7.23 1.14
N ASP A 65 0.33 -6.33 1.87
CA ASP A 65 -1.14 -6.23 1.90
C ASP A 65 -1.71 -5.78 0.57
N LEU A 66 -1.08 -4.81 -0.10
CA LEU A 66 -1.48 -4.39 -1.45
C LEU A 66 -1.47 -5.57 -2.43
N LEU A 67 -0.41 -6.37 -2.43
CA LEU A 67 -0.28 -7.54 -3.30
C LEU A 67 -1.30 -8.63 -2.94
N LEU A 68 -1.46 -8.95 -1.65
CA LEU A 68 -2.43 -9.95 -1.18
C LEU A 68 -3.86 -9.56 -1.58
N CYS A 69 -4.24 -8.30 -1.36
CA CYS A 69 -5.57 -7.83 -1.73
C CYS A 69 -5.77 -7.81 -3.24
N THR A 70 -4.73 -7.44 -4.00
CA THR A 70 -4.78 -7.47 -5.47
C THR A 70 -4.99 -8.89 -6.00
N ARG A 71 -4.25 -9.86 -5.45
CA ARG A 71 -4.43 -11.29 -5.76
C ARG A 71 -5.85 -11.75 -5.44
N ASP A 72 -6.37 -11.41 -4.27
CA ASP A 72 -7.70 -11.84 -3.83
C ASP A 72 -8.82 -11.21 -4.66
N LEU A 73 -8.64 -9.96 -5.10
CA LEU A 73 -9.54 -9.31 -6.04
C LEU A 73 -9.52 -9.97 -7.42
N LEU A 74 -8.36 -10.48 -7.89
CA LEU A 74 -8.23 -11.17 -9.17
C LEU A 74 -8.93 -12.54 -9.17
N LYS A 75 -8.71 -13.36 -8.14
CA LYS A 75 -9.16 -14.75 -8.12
C LYS A 75 -10.67 -14.94 -7.93
N TYR A 76 -11.43 -13.86 -7.67
CA TYR A 76 -12.83 -13.89 -7.22
C TYR A 76 -13.04 -14.82 -6.00
N PRO A 77 -13.25 -14.26 -4.81
CA PRO A 77 -13.01 -14.93 -3.55
C PRO A 77 -14.11 -15.94 -3.20
N GLU A 78 -13.69 -17.16 -2.89
CA GLU A 78 -14.46 -18.06 -2.03
C GLU A 78 -14.15 -17.86 -0.53
N SER A 79 -13.39 -16.83 -0.10
CA SER A 79 -12.80 -16.82 1.26
C SER A 79 -12.88 -15.52 2.08
N CYS A 80 -13.17 -15.71 3.37
CA CYS A 80 -12.78 -15.05 4.65
C CYS A 80 -12.60 -13.52 4.79
N PHE A 81 -12.32 -12.77 3.73
CA PHE A 81 -11.93 -11.35 3.79
C PHE A 81 -12.99 -10.39 3.25
N ASN A 82 -14.23 -10.85 3.08
CA ASN A 82 -15.31 -9.94 2.69
C ASN A 82 -15.56 -8.90 3.80
N LYS A 83 -15.16 -7.66 3.54
CA LYS A 83 -15.28 -6.51 4.46
C LYS A 83 -16.49 -5.63 4.17
N ARG A 84 -17.46 -6.10 3.37
CA ARG A 84 -18.69 -5.35 3.05
C ARG A 84 -19.37 -4.75 4.28
N LYS A 85 -19.61 -5.55 5.33
CA LYS A 85 -20.26 -5.05 6.56
C LYS A 85 -19.45 -3.97 7.27
N ASN A 86 -18.12 -4.06 7.25
CA ASN A 86 -17.25 -3.04 7.84
C ASN A 86 -17.33 -1.74 7.05
N ALA A 87 -17.22 -1.81 5.73
CA ALA A 87 -17.35 -0.65 4.85
C ALA A 87 -18.72 0.04 4.97
N GLU A 88 -19.80 -0.75 5.06
CA GLU A 88 -21.16 -0.23 5.30
C GLU A 88 -21.29 0.46 6.67
N ASN A 89 -20.71 -0.13 7.72
CA ASN A 89 -20.69 0.47 9.06
C ASN A 89 -19.90 1.79 9.10
N ASP A 90 -18.86 1.91 8.28
CA ASP A 90 -18.06 3.13 8.11
C ASP A 90 -18.73 4.16 7.18
N GLY A 91 -19.93 3.86 6.68
CA GLY A 91 -20.77 4.77 5.93
C GLY A 91 -20.56 4.78 4.42
N PHE A 92 -19.86 3.80 3.85
CA PHE A 92 -19.70 3.68 2.40
C PHE A 92 -20.93 3.03 1.75
N ASP A 93 -21.39 3.63 0.66
CA ASP A 93 -22.45 3.08 -0.19
C ASP A 93 -21.85 2.15 -1.25
N LEU A 94 -22.14 0.87 -1.13
CA LEU A 94 -21.55 -0.19 -1.95
C LEU A 94 -22.50 -0.64 -3.05
N LEU A 95 -21.93 -0.95 -4.21
CA LEU A 95 -22.66 -1.53 -5.33
C LEU A 95 -23.28 -2.89 -4.96
N PRO A 96 -24.47 -3.20 -5.49
CA PRO A 96 -25.06 -4.53 -5.36
C PRO A 96 -24.13 -5.59 -5.95
N ASP A 97 -23.98 -6.71 -5.25
CA ASP A 97 -23.23 -7.90 -5.66
C ASP A 97 -21.75 -7.68 -5.99
N SER A 98 -21.17 -6.54 -5.61
CA SER A 98 -19.73 -6.32 -5.69
C SER A 98 -18.99 -7.10 -4.58
N TYR A 99 -17.76 -7.48 -4.88
CA TYR A 99 -16.87 -8.02 -3.87
C TYR A 99 -16.10 -6.88 -3.19
N VAL A 100 -15.94 -6.96 -1.86
CA VAL A 100 -15.23 -5.96 -1.07
C VAL A 100 -14.14 -6.63 -0.24
N CYS A 101 -12.89 -6.26 -0.49
CA CYS A 101 -11.74 -6.58 0.32
C CYS A 101 -11.37 -5.36 1.19
N GLY A 102 -10.74 -5.55 2.35
CA GLY A 102 -10.23 -4.43 3.16
C GLY A 102 -8.77 -4.68 3.54
N PRO A 103 -7.81 -4.07 2.82
CA PRO A 103 -6.41 -4.15 3.21
C PRO A 103 -6.18 -3.39 4.52
N ILE A 104 -5.25 -3.86 5.36
CA ILE A 104 -4.86 -3.13 6.56
C ILE A 104 -3.84 -2.05 6.18
N LEU A 105 -2.97 -2.33 5.20
CA LEU A 105 -1.92 -1.46 4.64
C LEU A 105 -0.91 -0.93 5.67
N ASP A 106 -0.99 -1.41 6.92
CA ASP A 106 -0.15 -1.04 8.07
C ASP A 106 0.30 0.43 8.09
N LEU A 107 -0.64 1.32 7.75
CA LEU A 107 -0.49 2.77 7.81
C LEU A 107 -1.42 3.31 8.89
N ASP A 108 -0.83 3.72 10.02
CA ASP A 108 -1.56 4.06 11.23
C ASP A 108 -2.70 5.08 10.97
N PHE A 109 -3.83 4.90 11.66
CA PHE A 109 -5.03 5.76 11.55
C PHE A 109 -5.62 5.92 10.13
N ASN A 110 -5.44 4.91 9.28
CA ASN A 110 -6.13 4.82 8.00
C ASN A 110 -7.00 3.57 7.92
N THR A 111 -8.05 3.63 7.13
CA THR A 111 -8.94 2.50 6.84
C THR A 111 -9.25 2.47 5.35
N TYR A 112 -9.21 1.28 4.77
CA TYR A 112 -9.31 1.10 3.32
C TYR A 112 -10.26 -0.04 2.98
N TYR A 113 -11.03 0.16 1.91
CA TYR A 113 -11.82 -0.91 1.30
C TYR A 113 -11.67 -0.86 -0.23
N LEU A 114 -11.40 -2.01 -0.82
CA LEU A 114 -11.35 -2.21 -2.26
C LEU A 114 -12.60 -2.95 -2.71
N GLU A 115 -13.51 -2.23 -3.35
CA GLU A 115 -14.74 -2.77 -3.92
C GLU A 115 -14.55 -3.02 -5.42
N ARG A 116 -14.74 -4.26 -5.89
CA ARG A 116 -14.67 -4.62 -7.31
C ARG A 116 -16.01 -5.09 -7.85
N LYS A 117 -16.38 -4.58 -9.03
CA LYS A 117 -17.50 -5.07 -9.84
C LYS A 117 -17.11 -5.08 -11.33
N GLY A 118 -16.78 -6.26 -11.84
CA GLY A 118 -16.22 -6.39 -13.19
C GLY A 118 -14.89 -5.63 -13.31
N GLU A 119 -14.84 -4.70 -14.26
CA GLU A 119 -13.67 -3.84 -14.51
C GLU A 119 -13.61 -2.57 -13.65
N LEU A 120 -14.69 -2.27 -12.92
CA LEU A 120 -14.72 -1.13 -12.01
C LEU A 120 -14.11 -1.52 -10.67
N LEU A 121 -13.13 -0.74 -10.22
CA LEU A 121 -12.62 -0.75 -8.86
C LEU A 121 -13.01 0.58 -8.18
N ARG A 122 -13.55 0.47 -6.97
CA ARG A 122 -13.79 1.55 -6.03
C ARG A 122 -12.83 1.42 -4.85
N PHE A 123 -11.97 2.41 -4.69
CA PHE A 123 -11.06 2.55 -3.57
C PHE A 123 -11.70 3.48 -2.54
N HIS A 124 -12.23 2.89 -1.47
CA HIS A 124 -12.78 3.62 -0.33
C HIS A 124 -11.69 3.85 0.70
N PHE A 125 -11.64 5.04 1.27
CA PHE A 125 -10.64 5.39 2.28
C PHE A 125 -11.21 6.29 3.37
N ILE A 126 -10.67 6.12 4.58
CA ILE A 126 -10.73 7.07 5.69
C ILE A 126 -9.28 7.32 6.11
N ASN A 127 -8.85 8.57 6.01
CA ASN A 127 -7.53 9.04 6.42
C ASN A 127 -7.71 10.01 7.60
N GLU A 128 -7.35 9.56 8.80
CA GLU A 128 -7.41 10.40 10.00
C GLU A 128 -6.12 11.17 10.27
N ALA A 129 -5.02 10.94 9.54
CA ALA A 129 -3.75 11.64 9.77
C ALA A 129 -3.87 13.18 9.83
N PRO A 130 -4.67 13.86 8.98
CA PRO A 130 -4.88 15.31 9.08
C PRO A 130 -5.38 15.78 10.46
N ARG A 131 -6.16 14.95 11.16
CA ARG A 131 -6.69 15.23 12.50
C ARG A 131 -5.58 15.29 13.53
N TYR A 132 -4.64 14.35 13.48
CA TYR A 132 -3.57 14.24 14.46
C TYR A 132 -2.42 15.21 14.17
N ILE A 133 -2.16 15.50 12.90
CA ILE A 133 -1.09 16.42 12.48
C ILE A 133 -1.50 17.88 12.62
N SER A 134 -2.63 18.24 11.99
CA SER A 134 -2.97 19.65 11.74
C SER A 134 -4.29 20.09 12.37
N SER A 135 -4.90 19.23 13.20
CA SER A 135 -6.23 19.45 13.78
C SER A 135 -7.32 19.72 12.71
N LYS A 136 -7.10 19.23 11.48
CA LYS A 136 -8.08 19.30 10.40
C LYS A 136 -9.05 18.12 10.48
N ASN A 137 -10.14 18.20 9.72
CA ASN A 137 -11.06 17.08 9.63
C ASN A 137 -10.38 15.89 8.93
N PRO A 138 -10.71 14.64 9.33
CA PRO A 138 -10.36 13.45 8.56
C PRO A 138 -10.81 13.57 7.11
N LEU A 139 -10.08 12.94 6.19
CA LEU A 139 -10.47 12.80 4.80
C LEU A 139 -11.16 11.45 4.62
N GLN A 140 -12.32 11.44 3.97
CA GLN A 140 -13.04 10.23 3.64
C GLN A 140 -13.56 10.34 2.20
N GLY A 141 -13.45 9.26 1.43
CA GLY A 141 -13.92 9.29 0.06
C GLY A 141 -13.90 7.95 -0.65
N THR A 142 -14.41 7.97 -1.88
CA THR A 142 -14.38 6.85 -2.82
C THR A 142 -13.76 7.33 -4.12
N ILE A 143 -12.76 6.60 -4.61
CA ILE A 143 -12.08 6.88 -5.87
C ILE A 143 -12.41 5.74 -6.83
N GLU A 144 -12.87 6.07 -8.03
CA GLU A 144 -13.18 5.09 -9.07
C GLU A 144 -12.05 4.99 -10.09
N LEU A 145 -11.65 3.76 -10.41
CA LEU A 145 -10.63 3.48 -11.41
C LEU A 145 -10.88 2.14 -12.09
N LEU A 146 -10.20 1.93 -13.23
CA LEU A 146 -10.21 0.62 -13.89
C LEU A 146 -9.36 -0.36 -13.08
N PHE A 147 -9.90 -1.55 -12.84
CA PHE A 147 -9.24 -2.59 -12.06
C PHE A 147 -7.91 -3.00 -12.67
N GLU A 148 -7.85 -3.24 -13.98
CA GLU A 148 -6.59 -3.57 -14.68
C GLU A 148 -5.52 -2.49 -14.47
N ALA A 149 -5.92 -1.21 -14.49
CA ALA A 149 -4.98 -0.11 -14.30
C ALA A 149 -4.48 -0.02 -12.84
N PHE A 150 -5.35 -0.34 -11.87
CA PHE A 150 -4.94 -0.50 -10.47
C PHE A 150 -3.90 -1.61 -10.33
N VAL A 151 -4.19 -2.79 -10.88
CA VAL A 151 -3.30 -3.96 -10.77
C VAL A 151 -1.94 -3.66 -11.41
N ALA A 152 -1.94 -3.04 -12.60
CA ALA A 152 -0.72 -2.65 -13.30
C ALA A 152 0.14 -1.69 -12.46
N ASP A 153 -0.50 -0.72 -11.80
CA ASP A 153 0.20 0.18 -10.90
C ASP A 153 0.77 -0.53 -9.69
N ILE A 154 -0.01 -1.39 -9.01
CA ILE A 154 0.45 -2.17 -7.85
C ILE A 154 1.66 -3.03 -8.20
N LEU A 155 1.61 -3.77 -9.31
CA LEU A 155 2.74 -4.57 -9.76
C LEU A 155 3.98 -3.71 -9.97
N LYS A 156 3.83 -2.62 -10.73
CA LYS A 156 4.94 -1.72 -11.04
C LYS A 156 5.59 -1.15 -9.78
N ILE A 157 4.79 -0.56 -8.87
CA ILE A 157 5.33 0.07 -7.66
C ILE A 157 5.93 -0.97 -6.70
N SER A 158 5.42 -2.21 -6.69
CA SER A 158 5.97 -3.28 -5.84
C SER A 158 7.31 -3.79 -6.36
N GLU A 159 7.46 -3.90 -7.68
CA GLU A 159 8.75 -4.20 -8.31
C GLU A 159 9.76 -3.08 -8.05
N GLU A 160 9.36 -1.82 -8.26
CA GLU A 160 10.23 -0.68 -7.97
C GLU A 160 10.59 -0.59 -6.49
N TYR A 161 9.69 -0.94 -5.58
CA TYR A 161 9.96 -1.04 -4.15
C TYR A 161 11.04 -2.09 -3.87
N LEU A 162 10.91 -3.30 -4.41
CA LEU A 162 11.88 -4.39 -4.23
C LEU A 162 13.28 -4.05 -4.75
N GLU A 163 13.35 -3.23 -5.80
CA GLU A 163 14.62 -2.79 -6.38
C GLU A 163 15.23 -1.61 -5.62
N LYS A 164 14.43 -0.61 -5.24
CA LYS A 164 14.92 0.69 -4.78
C LYS A 164 14.84 0.88 -3.28
N CYS A 165 13.68 0.64 -2.66
CA CYS A 165 13.49 0.97 -1.24
C CYS A 165 13.72 -0.23 -0.32
N PHE A 166 13.33 -1.45 -0.72
CA PHE A 166 13.47 -2.66 0.09
C PHE A 166 14.92 -2.89 0.57
N PRO A 167 15.98 -2.78 -0.26
CA PRO A 167 17.35 -2.96 0.23
C PRO A 167 17.73 -1.96 1.32
N ILE A 168 17.29 -0.71 1.17
CA ILE A 168 17.57 0.39 2.12
C ILE A 168 16.79 0.17 3.42
N GLU A 169 15.50 -0.13 3.32
CA GLU A 169 14.65 -0.44 4.48
C GLU A 169 15.23 -1.58 5.30
N MET A 170 15.63 -2.67 4.63
CA MET A 170 16.16 -3.85 5.27
C MET A 170 17.54 -3.58 5.89
N GLU A 171 18.38 -2.76 5.28
CA GLU A 171 19.64 -2.30 5.87
C GLU A 171 19.39 -1.50 7.16
N ILE A 172 18.48 -0.52 7.11
CA ILE A 172 18.09 0.27 8.28
C ILE A 172 17.59 -0.67 9.39
N LYS A 173 16.63 -1.55 9.10
CA LYS A 173 16.07 -2.50 10.08
C LYS A 173 17.15 -3.48 10.60
N ALA A 174 18.05 -3.99 9.76
CA ALA A 174 19.11 -4.90 10.19
C ALA A 174 20.17 -4.23 11.08
N THR A 175 20.35 -2.91 10.95
CA THR A 175 21.25 -2.16 11.83
C THR A 175 20.64 -1.93 13.22
N GLN A 176 19.32 -2.03 13.33
CA GLN A 176 18.55 -1.73 14.54
C GLN A 176 18.11 -2.99 15.29
N TYR A 177 17.91 -4.11 14.57
CA TYR A 177 17.43 -5.37 15.15
C TYR A 177 18.39 -6.53 14.87
N ASP A 178 18.94 -7.12 15.93
CA ASP A 178 19.81 -8.29 15.86
C ASP A 178 19.09 -9.49 15.20
N GLY A 179 19.78 -10.18 14.29
CA GLY A 179 19.26 -11.38 13.62
C GLY A 179 18.31 -11.13 12.44
N PHE A 180 17.95 -9.88 12.16
CA PHE A 180 17.03 -9.54 11.06
C PHE A 180 17.61 -9.84 9.66
N ALA A 181 18.94 -9.85 9.52
CA ALA A 181 19.60 -10.11 8.24
C ALA A 181 19.23 -11.46 7.60
N GLU A 182 18.96 -12.48 8.41
CA GLU A 182 18.57 -13.81 7.93
C GLU A 182 17.16 -13.82 7.32
N GLU A 183 16.30 -12.89 7.76
CA GLU A 183 14.90 -12.77 7.32
C GLU A 183 14.76 -12.06 5.97
N ILE A 184 15.70 -11.17 5.61
CA ILE A 184 15.63 -10.33 4.41
C ILE A 184 15.37 -11.15 3.14
N SER A 185 16.10 -12.25 2.95
CA SER A 185 15.94 -13.10 1.77
C SER A 185 14.58 -13.79 1.72
N ARG A 186 14.00 -14.13 2.88
CA ARG A 186 12.67 -14.73 2.98
C ARG A 186 11.59 -13.73 2.64
N LEU A 187 11.67 -12.53 3.22
CA LEU A 187 10.74 -11.42 2.98
C LEU A 187 10.74 -11.01 1.50
N ARG A 188 11.92 -10.82 0.89
CA ARG A 188 12.04 -10.49 -0.53
C ARG A 188 11.35 -11.54 -1.41
N ARG A 189 11.71 -12.81 -1.21
CA ARG A 189 11.17 -13.93 -1.99
C ARG A 189 9.65 -14.04 -1.88
N TYR A 190 9.11 -13.73 -0.70
CA TYR A 190 7.68 -13.77 -0.48
C TYR A 190 6.94 -12.75 -1.36
N LEU A 191 7.40 -11.50 -1.41
CA LEU A 191 6.81 -10.47 -2.29
C LEU A 191 7.02 -10.79 -3.77
N GLU A 192 8.20 -11.28 -4.17
CA GLU A 192 8.47 -11.73 -5.55
C GLU A 192 7.50 -12.83 -5.98
N ASN A 193 7.21 -13.79 -5.10
CA ASN A 193 6.24 -14.84 -5.37
C ASN A 193 4.81 -14.30 -5.53
N LEU A 194 4.39 -13.35 -4.70
CA LEU A 194 3.07 -12.70 -4.83
C LEU A 194 2.94 -11.94 -6.16
N ILE A 195 3.98 -11.19 -6.54
CA ILE A 195 4.03 -10.50 -7.84
C ILE A 195 3.89 -11.51 -8.99
N GLN A 196 4.66 -12.61 -8.95
CA GLN A 196 4.60 -13.63 -9.99
C GLN A 196 3.23 -14.35 -10.04
N GLU A 197 2.62 -14.60 -8.88
CA GLU A 197 1.28 -15.17 -8.80
C GLU A 197 0.25 -14.25 -9.47
N ILE A 198 0.23 -12.96 -9.12
CA ILE A 198 -0.67 -11.96 -9.73
C ILE A 198 -0.47 -11.88 -11.25
N LYS A 199 0.77 -11.84 -11.74
CA LYS A 199 1.06 -11.82 -13.18
C LYS A 199 0.50 -13.05 -13.89
N THR A 200 0.69 -14.22 -13.29
CA THR A 200 0.18 -15.48 -13.85
C THR A 200 -1.35 -15.48 -13.93
N GLU A 201 -2.04 -15.00 -12.91
CA GLU A 201 -3.51 -14.89 -12.90
C GLU A 201 -4.02 -13.89 -13.93
N LEU A 202 -3.31 -12.76 -14.14
CA LEU A 202 -3.64 -11.80 -15.20
C LEU A 202 -3.56 -12.42 -16.59
N ASP A 203 -2.47 -13.13 -16.89
CA ASP A 203 -2.27 -13.78 -18.19
C ASP A 203 -3.37 -14.82 -18.47
N LEU A 204 -3.78 -15.57 -17.44
CA LEU A 204 -4.89 -16.52 -17.53
C LEU A 204 -6.23 -15.82 -17.77
N SER A 205 -6.47 -14.68 -17.12
CA SER A 205 -7.71 -13.92 -17.30
C SER A 205 -7.84 -13.33 -18.71
N ILE A 206 -6.73 -12.91 -19.32
CA ILE A 206 -6.70 -12.39 -20.69
C ILE A 206 -6.92 -13.51 -21.72
N ALA A 207 -6.43 -14.73 -21.46
CA ALA A 207 -6.57 -15.86 -22.37
C ALA A 207 -8.00 -16.44 -22.46
N LEU A 208 -8.92 -16.03 -21.57
CA LEU A 208 -10.30 -16.49 -21.51
C LEU A 208 -11.30 -15.55 -22.22
N TYR A 209 -10.82 -14.46 -22.82
CA TYR A 209 -11.58 -13.52 -23.66
C TYR A 209 -11.09 -13.54 -25.11
#